data_AF-A0A3G8X342-F1
#
_entry.id   AF-A0A3G8X342-F1
#
_cell.length_a   1.000
_cell.length_b   1.000
_cell.length_c   1.000
_cell.angle_alpha   90.00
_cell.angle_beta   90.00
_cell.angle_gamma   90.00
#
_symmetry.space_group_name_H-M   'P 1'
#
loop_
_entity.id
_entity.type
_entity.pdbx_description
1 polymer ?
#
loop_
_entity_poly.entity_id
_entity_poly.type
_entity_poly.pdbx_seq_one_letter_code
_entity_poly.pdbx_strand_id
1 'polypeptide(L)'
;MENKFYQQNGDEYIVKRQLLFPILALAVFASLGVHFLINGTNHDGRPYYAFTVLPIGLYAYKLGRNVRINVVNKTVSEHWFGLKLSTLNFNAITRYLLVKKTVNLINAGHGV
;
A
#
# COMPACT_ATOMS: atom_id res chain seq x y z
N MET A 1 12.16 14.81 19.55
CA MET A 1 12.17 13.45 18.96
C MET A 1 12.26 13.61 17.45
N GLU A 2 13.32 13.11 16.80
CA GLU A 2 13.43 13.15 15.33
C GLU A 2 12.28 12.40 14.67
N ASN A 3 11.59 13.05 13.73
CA ASN A 3 10.55 12.45 12.91
C ASN A 3 11.17 11.48 11.88
N LYS A 4 11.63 10.32 12.34
CA LYS A 4 12.16 9.27 11.46
C LYS A 4 10.99 8.62 10.70
N PHE A 5 11.06 8.64 9.36
CA PHE A 5 10.08 8.06 8.43
C PHE A 5 10.03 6.52 8.47
N TYR A 6 10.91 5.88 9.23
CA TYR A 6 11.05 4.45 9.36
C TYR A 6 11.15 4.03 10.83
N GLN A 7 10.87 2.76 11.08
CA GLN A 7 11.13 2.04 12.32
C GLN A 7 12.24 1.03 12.02
N GLN A 8 13.27 1.01 12.86
CA GLN A 8 14.35 0.03 12.76
C GLN A 8 14.07 -1.12 13.72
N ASN A 9 14.15 -2.35 13.23
CA ASN A 9 14.04 -3.58 14.02
C ASN A 9 15.24 -4.47 13.68
N GLY A 10 16.31 -4.37 14.48
CA GLY A 10 17.61 -4.96 14.14
C GLY A 10 18.15 -4.44 12.82
N ASP A 11 18.36 -5.34 11.86
CA ASP A 11 18.87 -5.06 10.51
C ASP A 11 17.76 -4.74 9.48
N GLU A 12 16.50 -4.72 9.92
CA GLU A 12 15.34 -4.41 9.08
C GLU A 12 14.83 -2.99 9.32
N TYR A 13 14.62 -2.28 8.22
CA TYR A 13 13.98 -0.96 8.20
C TYR A 13 12.55 -1.10 7.66
N ILE A 14 11.58 -0.71 8.48
CA ILE A 14 10.15 -0.76 8.17
C ILE A 14 9.66 0.67 7.97
N VAL A 15 9.05 0.96 6.82
CA VAL A 15 8.55 2.32 6.54
C VAL A 15 7.33 2.60 7.42
N LYS A 16 7.35 3.72 8.16
CA LYS A 16 6.17 4.15 8.93
C LYS A 16 5.12 4.69 7.96
N ARG A 17 3.89 4.17 8.07
CA ARG A 17 2.75 4.60 7.26
C ARG A 17 1.67 5.17 8.17
N GLN A 18 1.07 6.28 7.79
CA GLN A 18 -0.10 6.81 8.47
C GLN A 18 -1.33 5.98 8.07
N LEU A 19 -1.75 5.10 8.98
CA LEU A 19 -2.87 4.17 8.74
C LEU A 19 -4.22 4.71 9.24
N LEU A 20 -4.23 5.85 9.93
CA LEU A 20 -5.45 6.45 10.51
C LEU A 20 -6.56 6.65 9.48
N PHE A 21 -6.25 7.30 8.35
CA PHE A 21 -7.26 7.55 7.31
C PHE A 21 -7.80 6.24 6.68
N PRO A 22 -6.95 5.28 6.25
CA PRO A 22 -7.42 3.96 5.81
C PRO A 22 -8.31 3.24 6.83
N ILE A 23 -7.98 3.29 8.12
CA ILE A 23 -8.77 2.66 9.19
C ILE A 23 -10.14 3.33 9.31
N LEU A 24 -10.18 4.66 9.37
CA LEU A 24 -11.43 5.41 9.45
C LEU A 24 -12.33 5.16 8.24
N ALA A 25 -11.75 5.20 7.03
CA ALA A 25 -12.50 4.91 5.81
C ALA A 25 -13.07 3.48 5.82
N LEU A 26 -12.27 2.50 6.22
CA LEU A 26 -12.71 1.11 6.31
C LEU A 26 -13.84 0.94 7.34
N ALA A 27 -13.77 1.62 8.49
CA ALA A 27 -14.83 1.61 9.49
C ALA A 27 -16.15 2.21 8.95
N VAL A 28 -16.09 3.33 8.22
CA VAL A 28 -17.27 3.96 7.62
C VAL A 28 -17.93 3.04 6.59
N PHE A 29 -17.15 2.50 5.64
CA PHE A 29 -17.71 1.63 4.61
C PHE A 29 -18.18 0.28 5.16
N ALA A 30 -17.53 -0.26 6.18
CA ALA A 30 -17.99 -1.47 6.87
C ALA A 30 -19.35 -1.23 7.55
N SER A 31 -19.50 -0.13 8.29
CA SER A 31 -20.77 0.24 8.94
C SER A 31 -21.89 0.45 7.92
N LEU A 32 -21.61 1.12 6.80
CA LEU A 32 -22.57 1.27 5.71
C LEU A 32 -22.94 -0.08 5.09
N GLY A 33 -21.97 -0.97 4.88
CA GLY A 33 -22.20 -2.31 4.36
C GLY A 33 -23.12 -3.13 5.27
N VAL A 34 -22.88 -3.11 6.58
CA VAL A 34 -23.73 -3.78 7.58
C VAL A 34 -25.14 -3.19 7.59
N HIS A 35 -25.27 -1.86 7.57
CA HIS A 35 -26.56 -1.19 7.51
C HIS A 35 -27.38 -1.63 6.28
N PHE A 36 -26.73 -1.72 5.12
CA PHE A 36 -27.33 -2.20 3.89
C PHE A 36 -27.72 -3.69 3.94
N LEU A 37 -26.91 -4.54 4.57
CA LEU A 37 -27.25 -5.95 4.75
C LEU A 37 -28.47 -6.14 5.66
N ILE A 38 -28.57 -5.37 6.75
CA ILE A 38 -29.67 -5.50 7.72
C ILE A 38 -30.98 -4.94 7.17
N ASN A 39 -30.94 -3.77 6.54
CA ASN A 39 -32.16 -3.05 6.12
C ASN A 39 -32.69 -3.46 4.74
N GLY A 40 -32.18 -4.55 4.15
CA GLY A 40 -32.69 -5.13 2.91
C GLY A 40 -32.57 -4.18 1.72
N THR A 41 -31.37 -4.11 1.12
CA THR A 41 -31.09 -3.27 -0.06
C THR A 41 -31.74 -3.77 -1.35
N ASN A 42 -33.07 -3.70 -1.43
CA ASN A 42 -33.78 -3.66 -2.69
C ASN A 42 -34.47 -2.30 -2.79
N HIS A 43 -33.70 -1.21 -2.87
CA HIS A 43 -34.17 -0.05 -3.62
C HIS A 43 -33.89 -0.35 -5.09
N ASP A 44 -34.94 -0.53 -5.87
CA ASP A 44 -34.89 -0.71 -7.33
C ASP A 44 -34.10 -1.92 -7.86
N GLY A 45 -34.00 -2.99 -7.05
CA GLY A 45 -33.36 -4.26 -7.46
C GLY A 45 -31.83 -4.21 -7.61
N ARG A 46 -31.18 -3.15 -7.12
CA ARG A 46 -29.71 -3.03 -7.16
C ARG A 46 -29.08 -3.38 -5.80
N PRO A 47 -28.08 -4.27 -5.76
CA PRO A 47 -27.41 -4.64 -4.53
C PRO A 47 -26.49 -3.51 -4.03
N TYR A 48 -27.01 -2.58 -3.23
CA TYR A 48 -26.21 -1.45 -2.75
C TYR A 48 -25.02 -1.84 -1.88
N TYR A 49 -25.07 -3.01 -1.23
CA TYR A 49 -23.92 -3.59 -0.53
C TYR A 49 -22.70 -3.80 -1.43
N ALA A 50 -22.89 -4.00 -2.75
CA ALA A 50 -21.77 -4.15 -3.68
C ALA A 50 -20.92 -2.87 -3.80
N PHE A 51 -21.51 -1.69 -3.57
CA PHE A 51 -20.79 -0.42 -3.60
C PHE A 51 -19.85 -0.23 -2.40
N THR A 52 -20.07 -0.94 -1.29
CA THR A 52 -19.16 -0.87 -0.13
C THR A 52 -18.00 -1.86 -0.24
N VAL A 53 -18.16 -2.95 -1.00
CA VAL A 53 -17.13 -3.99 -1.19
C VAL A 53 -15.85 -3.42 -1.81
N LEU A 54 -15.96 -2.62 -2.87
CA LEU A 54 -14.77 -2.10 -3.58
C LEU A 54 -13.94 -1.13 -2.70
N PRO A 55 -14.54 -0.12 -2.04
CA PRO A 55 -13.83 0.69 -1.06
C PRO A 55 -13.20 -0.13 0.06
N ILE A 56 -13.94 -1.08 0.66
CA ILE A 56 -13.43 -1.94 1.73
C ILE A 56 -12.20 -2.72 1.26
N GLY A 57 -12.28 -3.38 0.10
CA GLY A 57 -11.17 -4.12 -0.48
C GLY A 57 -9.93 -3.25 -0.73
N LEU A 58 -10.12 -2.04 -1.26
CA LEU A 58 -9.03 -1.10 -1.54
C LEU A 58 -8.36 -0.60 -0.25
N TYR A 59 -9.14 -0.26 0.79
CA TYR A 59 -8.57 0.19 2.07
C TYR A 59 -7.94 -0.97 2.85
N ALA A 60 -8.52 -2.17 2.81
CA ALA A 60 -7.94 -3.37 3.40
C ALA A 60 -6.60 -3.74 2.73
N TYR A 61 -6.53 -3.64 1.41
CA TYR A 61 -5.30 -3.84 0.66
C TYR A 61 -4.21 -2.84 1.08
N LYS A 62 -4.56 -1.55 1.19
CA LYS A 62 -3.62 -0.50 1.66
C LYS A 62 -3.13 -0.75 3.08
N LEU A 63 -4.00 -1.22 3.97
CA LEU A 63 -3.71 -1.52 5.38
C LEU A 63 -2.77 -2.71 5.53
N GLY A 64 -3.06 -3.80 4.83
CA GLY A 64 -2.26 -5.01 4.94
C GLY A 64 -0.84 -4.85 4.38
N ARG A 65 -0.63 -3.93 3.43
CA ARG A 65 0.67 -3.74 2.78
C ARG A 65 1.73 -3.15 3.69
N ASN A 66 2.84 -3.85 3.81
CA ASN A 66 4.03 -3.39 4.49
C ASN A 66 5.28 -3.66 3.63
N VAL A 67 6.24 -2.75 3.67
CA VAL A 67 7.52 -2.88 2.97
C VAL A 67 8.63 -2.94 4.00
N ARG A 68 9.43 -4.00 3.94
CA ARG A 68 10.58 -4.21 4.81
C ARG A 68 11.86 -4.22 3.98
N ILE A 69 12.84 -3.46 4.43
CA ILE A 69 14.13 -3.33 3.78
C ILE A 69 15.17 -4.01 4.69
N ASN A 70 15.80 -5.08 4.21
CA ASN A 70 16.89 -5.76 4.91
C ASN A 70 18.21 -5.34 4.28
N VAL A 71 19.07 -4.68 5.06
CA VAL A 71 20.32 -4.10 4.57
C VAL A 71 21.41 -5.15 4.39
N VAL A 72 21.47 -6.15 5.29
CA VAL A 72 22.46 -7.23 5.26
C VAL A 72 22.27 -8.10 4.02
N ASN A 73 21.04 -8.56 3.80
CA ASN A 73 20.69 -9.43 2.67
C ASN A 73 20.50 -8.67 1.36
N LYS A 74 20.56 -7.34 1.42
CA LYS A 74 20.35 -6.45 0.27
C LYS A 74 19.01 -6.70 -0.43
N THR A 75 17.94 -6.87 0.33
CA THR A 75 16.60 -7.19 -0.21
C THR A 75 15.53 -6.25 0.30
N VAL A 76 14.59 -5.91 -0.58
CA VAL A 76 13.31 -5.29 -0.25
C VAL A 76 12.24 -6.36 -0.35
N SER A 77 11.48 -6.55 0.73
CA SER A 77 10.35 -7.49 0.75
C SER A 77 9.05 -6.76 0.97
N GLU A 78 8.06 -7.17 0.19
CA GLU A 78 6.70 -6.71 0.32
C GLU A 78 5.88 -7.77 1.04
N HIS A 79 5.08 -7.32 2.00
CA HIS A 79 4.24 -8.15 2.82
C HIS A 79 2.80 -7.66 2.76
N TRP A 80 1.86 -8.58 2.86
CA TRP A 80 0.44 -8.29 3.06
C TRP A 80 -0.07 -9.06 4.27
N PHE A 81 -0.45 -8.35 5.34
CA PHE A 81 -0.83 -8.94 6.63
C PHE A 81 0.20 -9.96 7.18
N GLY A 82 1.49 -9.69 6.97
CA GLY A 82 2.58 -10.58 7.39
C GLY A 82 2.90 -11.72 6.42
N LEU A 83 2.09 -11.93 5.37
CA LEU A 83 2.40 -12.85 4.28
C LEU A 83 3.35 -12.18 3.29
N LYS A 84 4.50 -12.82 3.04
CA LYS A 84 5.50 -12.34 2.08
C LYS A 84 4.95 -12.49 0.65
N LEU A 85 4.72 -11.36 -0.03
CA LEU A 85 4.23 -11.34 -1.41
C LEU A 85 5.37 -11.42 -2.42
N SER A 86 6.37 -10.54 -2.27
CA SER A 86 7.45 -10.42 -3.24
C SER A 86 8.76 -10.04 -2.54
N THR A 87 9.88 -10.41 -3.18
CA THR A 87 11.21 -10.01 -2.73
C THR A 87 11.98 -9.51 -3.94
N LEU A 88 12.56 -8.32 -3.82
CA LEU A 88 13.40 -7.71 -4.82
C LEU A 88 14.80 -7.53 -4.24
N ASN A 89 15.81 -7.93 -4.99
CA ASN A 89 17.20 -7.68 -4.62
C ASN A 89 17.56 -6.23 -4.99
N PHE A 90 18.36 -5.55 -4.16
CA PHE A 90 18.83 -4.21 -4.45
C PHE A 90 19.49 -4.09 -5.81
N ASN A 91 20.22 -5.11 -6.29
CA ASN A 91 20.82 -5.05 -7.63
C ASN A 91 19.79 -4.78 -8.75
N ALA A 92 18.56 -5.29 -8.62
CA ALA A 92 17.48 -5.01 -9.57
C ALA A 92 16.93 -3.59 -9.38
N ILE A 93 16.83 -3.11 -8.15
CA ILE A 93 16.34 -1.76 -7.80
C ILE A 93 17.33 -0.68 -8.23
N THR A 94 18.63 -0.89 -8.00
CA THR A 94 19.70 0.04 -8.39
C THR A 94 19.79 0.15 -9.90
N ARG A 95 19.67 -0.96 -10.65
CA ARG A 95 19.56 -0.91 -12.11
C ARG A 95 18.34 -0.13 -12.56
N TYR A 96 17.17 -0.34 -11.94
CA TYR A 96 15.96 0.42 -12.25
C TYR A 96 16.11 1.92 -11.97
N LEU A 97 16.70 2.30 -10.83
CA LEU A 97 16.94 3.70 -10.48
C LEU A 97 17.95 4.37 -11.41
N LEU A 98 19.03 3.66 -11.77
CA LEU A 98 20.02 4.15 -12.74
C LEU A 98 19.38 4.36 -14.10
N VAL A 99 18.68 3.36 -14.64
CA VAL A 99 18.00 3.48 -15.94
C VAL A 99 16.98 4.61 -15.92
N LYS A 100 16.14 4.70 -14.88
CA LYS A 100 15.15 5.79 -14.77
C LYS A 100 15.80 7.16 -14.66
N LYS A 101 16.89 7.30 -13.91
CA LYS A 101 17.66 8.54 -13.81
C LYS A 101 18.30 8.91 -15.15
N THR A 102 18.89 7.95 -15.86
CA THR A 102 19.48 8.15 -17.18
C THR A 102 18.42 8.53 -18.22
N VAL A 103 17.28 7.86 -18.24
CA VAL A 103 16.15 8.20 -19.13
C VAL A 103 15.58 9.58 -18.82
N ASN A 104 15.42 9.95 -17.53
CA ASN A 104 15.00 11.29 -17.16
C ASN A 104 16.03 12.36 -17.53
N LEU A 105 17.32 12.08 -17.43
CA LEU A 105 18.39 12.99 -17.88
C LEU A 105 18.38 13.16 -19.40
N ILE A 106 18.19 12.07 -20.16
CA ILE A 106 18.08 12.11 -21.62
C ILE A 106 16.84 12.89 -22.03
N ASN A 107 15.68 12.65 -21.40
CA ASN A 107 14.45 13.39 -21.68
C ASN A 107 14.53 14.87 -21.24
N ALA A 108 15.25 15.18 -20.15
CA ALA A 108 15.52 16.56 -19.75
C ALA A 108 16.49 17.28 -20.70
N GLY A 109 17.37 16.53 -21.40
CA GLY A 109 18.22 17.02 -22.48
C GLY A 109 17.57 16.99 -23.87
N HIS A 110 16.35 16.47 -23.98
CA HIS A 110 15.49 16.51 -25.18
C HIS A 110 14.27 17.41 -24.95
N GLY A 111 14.45 18.45 -24.12
CA GLY A 111 13.55 19.59 -24.05
C GLY A 111 13.87 20.57 -25.18
N VAL A 112 12.91 20.68 -26.10
CA VAL A 112 12.66 21.81 -27.01
C VAL A 112 12.64 23.13 -26.25
#